data_AF-A0A9E5TC78-F1
#
_entry.id   AF-A0A9E5TC78-F1
#
_cell.length_a   1.000
_cell.length_b   1.000
_cell.length_c   1.000
_cell.angle_alpha   90.00
_cell.angle_beta   90.00
_cell.angle_gamma   90.00
#
_symmetry.space_group_name_H-M   'P 1'
#
loop_
_entity.id
_entity.type
_entity.pdbx_description
1 polymer ?
#
loop_
_entity_poly.entity_id
_entity_poly.type
_entity_poly.pdbx_seq_one_letter_code
_entity_poly.pdbx_strand_id
1 'polypeptide(L)' 'EAQRYIPGGVNSPVRAFKAVGREPLFIEKGEGSKVYDTDGSEYLDYVLSWGPLILGHSHPQVIKKVKEVLEKGTSFGAP' A
#
# COMPACT_ATOMS: atom_id res chain seq x y z
N GLU A 1 5.55 -8.73 15.44
CA GLU A 1 4.25 -9.36 15.76
C GLU A 1 3.72 -10.28 14.64
N ALA A 2 3.62 -9.80 13.40
CA ALA A 2 2.99 -10.51 12.27
C ALA A 2 3.45 -11.97 12.04
N GLN A 3 4.74 -12.29 12.28
CA GLN A 3 5.28 -13.65 12.12
C GLN A 3 4.57 -14.71 12.98
N ARG A 4 3.87 -14.31 14.05
CA ARG A 4 3.07 -15.22 14.89
C ARG A 4 1.81 -15.74 14.18
N TYR A 5 1.29 -14.98 13.21
CA TYR A 5 -0.02 -15.24 12.60
C TYR A 5 0.05 -15.46 11.09
N ILE A 6 1.09 -14.94 10.41
CA ILE A 6 1.24 -14.98 8.95
C ILE A 6 2.58 -15.65 8.62
N PRO A 7 2.64 -16.67 7.74
CA PRO A 7 3.89 -17.29 7.33
C PRO A 7 4.91 -16.27 6.80
N GLY A 8 6.09 -16.21 7.43
CA GLY A 8 7.11 -15.21 7.09
C GLY A 8 6.73 -13.77 7.44
N GLY A 9 5.63 -13.56 8.18
CA GLY A 9 5.12 -12.25 8.60
C GLY A 9 4.50 -11.41 7.49
N VAL A 10 4.27 -11.96 6.29
CA VAL A 10 3.84 -11.19 5.11
C VAL A 10 2.83 -11.94 4.23
N ASN A 11 1.92 -11.21 3.59
CA ASN A 11 0.93 -11.77 2.66
C ASN A 11 1.46 -12.00 1.23
N SER A 12 2.68 -11.54 0.94
CA SER A 12 3.37 -11.79 -0.34
C SER A 12 4.87 -11.94 -0.10
N PRO A 13 5.55 -13.00 -0.58
CA PRO A 13 6.91 -13.34 -0.16
C PRO A 13 7.95 -12.23 -0.37
N VAL A 14 7.83 -11.46 -1.45
CA VAL A 14 8.78 -10.37 -1.76
C VAL A 14 8.82 -9.30 -0.66
N ARG A 15 7.71 -9.14 0.07
CA ARG A 15 7.60 -8.16 1.17
C ARG A 15 8.39 -8.57 2.41
N ALA A 16 8.88 -9.81 2.51
CA ALA A 16 9.73 -10.24 3.61
C ALA A 16 11.19 -9.78 3.48
N PHE A 17 11.56 -9.11 2.38
CA PHE A 17 12.87 -8.49 2.14
C PHE A 17 14.07 -9.46 2.25
N LYS A 18 13.83 -10.77 2.21
CA LYS A 18 14.86 -11.83 2.32
C LYS A 18 15.98 -11.68 1.29
N ALA A 19 15.65 -11.28 0.07
CA ALA A 19 16.63 -11.11 -1.02
C ALA A 19 17.62 -9.97 -0.79
N VAL A 20 17.27 -8.98 0.04
CA VAL A 20 18.12 -7.81 0.34
C VAL A 20 18.67 -7.84 1.78
N GLY A 21 18.37 -8.89 2.56
CA GLY A 21 18.92 -9.08 3.90
C GLY A 21 18.52 -8.00 4.91
N ARG A 22 17.36 -7.36 4.73
CA ARG A 22 16.85 -6.31 5.63
C ARG A 22 15.50 -6.70 6.20
N GLU A 23 15.14 -6.08 7.32
CA GLU A 23 13.77 -6.14 7.83
C GLU A 23 12.82 -5.36 6.90
N PRO A 24 11.56 -5.82 6.72
CA PRO A 24 10.56 -5.11 5.93
C PRO A 24 10.23 -3.72 6.48
N LEU A 25 10.00 -2.77 5.58
CA LEU A 25 9.42 -1.47 5.94
C LEU A 25 7.90 -1.58 6.09
N PHE A 26 7.36 -1.02 7.16
CA PHE A 26 5.93 -0.83 7.35
C PHE A 26 5.56 0.58 6.88
N ILE A 27 4.74 0.66 5.83
CA ILE A 27 4.34 1.93 5.21
C ILE A 27 3.02 2.42 5.81
N GLU A 28 3.00 3.66 6.28
CA GLU A 28 1.81 4.31 6.87
C GLU A 28 0.97 5.03 5.82
N LYS A 29 1.61 5.79 4.92
CA LYS A 29 0.91 6.58 3.88
C LYS A 29 1.75 6.78 2.62
N GLY A 30 1.11 7.26 1.56
CA GLY A 30 1.76 7.69 0.34
C GLY A 30 1.04 8.86 -0.32
N GLU A 31 1.80 9.73 -0.98
CA GLU A 31 1.32 10.89 -1.71
C GLU A 31 2.20 11.14 -2.95
N GLY A 32 1.58 11.18 -4.14
CA GLY A 32 2.32 11.35 -5.39
C GLY A 32 3.37 10.24 -5.57
N SER A 33 4.63 10.63 -5.76
CA SER A 33 5.74 9.69 -5.92
C SER A 33 6.38 9.26 -4.59
N LYS A 34 5.79 9.59 -3.43
CA LYS A 34 6.42 9.39 -2.12
C LYS A 34 5.64 8.41 -1.25
N VAL A 35 6.36 7.66 -0.42
CA VAL A 35 5.83 6.85 0.67
C VAL A 35 6.49 7.21 1.99
N TYR A 36 5.76 6.99 3.07
CA TYR A 36 6.16 7.32 4.44
C TYR A 36 6.04 6.07 5.31
N ASP A 37 7.12 5.67 5.97
CA ASP A 37 7.08 4.56 6.91
C ASP A 37 6.50 4.98 8.27
N THR A 38 6.19 3.99 9.11
CA THR A 38 5.62 4.21 10.46
C THR A 38 6.58 4.91 11.43
N ASP A 39 7.87 4.99 11.08
CA ASP A 39 8.89 5.71 11.86
C ASP A 39 9.04 7.17 11.40
N GLY A 40 8.29 7.58 10.36
CA GLY A 40 8.25 8.94 9.83
C GLY A 40 9.26 9.23 8.71
N SER A 41 9.99 8.23 8.22
CA SER A 41 10.93 8.41 7.12
C SER A 41 10.19 8.54 5.79
N GLU A 42 10.64 9.47 4.94
CA GLU A 42 10.11 9.69 3.59
C GLU A 42 11.02 9.04 2.54
N TYR A 43 10.42 8.39 1.55
CA TYR A 43 11.13 7.77 0.43
C TYR A 43 10.51 8.17 -0.91
N LEU A 44 11.37 8.35 -1.92
CA LEU A 44 10.93 8.37 -3.32
C LEU A 44 10.60 6.93 -3.73
N ASP A 45 9.36 6.67 -4.13
CA ASP A 45 8.85 5.34 -4.40
C ASP A 45 8.99 4.96 -5.88
N TYR A 46 9.90 4.02 -6.15
CA TYR A 46 10.03 3.35 -7.45
C TYR A 46 9.38 1.97 -7.49
N VAL A 47 8.86 1.46 -6.36
CA VAL A 47 8.13 0.20 -6.29
C VAL A 47 6.71 0.40 -6.79
N LEU A 48 6.04 1.49 -6.40
CA LEU A 48 4.71 1.89 -6.90
C LEU A 48 3.68 0.75 -6.87
N SER A 49 3.64 0.04 -5.73
CA SER A 49 2.82 -1.15 -5.52
C SER A 49 3.06 -2.27 -6.55
N TRP A 50 4.28 -2.37 -7.08
CA TRP A 50 4.66 -3.28 -8.15
C TRP A 50 3.98 -3.00 -9.50
N GLY A 51 3.58 -1.73 -9.74
CA GLY A 51 3.06 -1.27 -11.03
C GLY A 51 1.75 -0.48 -11.03
N PRO A 52 0.71 -0.81 -10.23
CA PRO A 52 -0.61 -0.20 -10.33
C PRO A 52 -0.65 1.33 -10.15
N LEU A 53 0.32 1.88 -9.42
CA LEU A 53 0.32 3.29 -9.03
C LEU A 53 1.02 4.19 -10.06
N ILE A 54 0.63 4.07 -11.34
CA ILE A 54 1.21 4.86 -12.44
C ILE A 54 0.99 6.37 -12.29
N LEU A 55 -0.09 6.77 -11.62
CA LEU A 55 -0.40 8.17 -11.29
C LEU A 55 0.16 8.59 -9.91
N GLY A 56 0.96 7.73 -9.28
CA GLY A 56 1.38 7.88 -7.89
C GLY A 56 0.29 7.51 -6.87
N HIS A 57 0.67 7.61 -5.61
CA HIS A 57 -0.19 7.39 -4.46
C HIS A 57 -1.22 8.51 -4.31
N SER A 58 -2.43 8.16 -3.87
CA SER A 58 -3.46 9.13 -3.48
C SER A 58 -3.82 10.18 -4.54
N HIS A 59 -3.74 9.83 -5.83
CA HIS A 59 -4.06 10.75 -6.92
C HIS A 59 -5.46 11.38 -6.74
N PRO A 60 -5.62 12.72 -6.76
CA PRO A 60 -6.84 13.40 -6.31
C PRO A 60 -8.13 12.93 -7.01
N GLN A 61 -8.06 12.67 -8.32
CA GLN A 61 -9.23 12.21 -9.09
C GLN A 61 -9.64 10.77 -8.73
N VAL A 62 -8.67 9.89 -8.47
CA VAL A 62 -8.94 8.50 -8.07
C VAL A 62 -9.60 8.49 -6.70
N ILE A 63 -9.01 9.21 -5.74
CA ILE A 63 -9.54 9.32 -4.38
C ILE A 63 -10.95 9.92 -4.38
N LYS A 64 -11.20 10.98 -5.17
CA LYS A 64 -12.54 11.56 -5.29
C LYS A 64 -13.56 10.52 -5.75
N LYS A 65 -13.26 9.76 -6.81
CA LYS A 65 -14.19 8.75 -7.34
C LYS A 65 -14.39 7.56 -6.41
N VAL A 66 -13.35 7.12 -5.71
CA VAL A 66 -13.49 6.10 -4.66
C VAL A 66 -14.42 6.60 -3.56
N LYS A 67 -14.22 7.83 -3.05
CA LYS A 67 -15.09 8.42 -2.01
C LYS A 67 -16.57 8.50 -2.47
N GLU A 68 -16.82 8.96 -3.69
CA GLU A 68 -18.18 9.00 -4.25
C GLU A 68 -18.87 7.63 -4.27
N VAL A 69 -18.12 6.54 -4.49
CA VAL A 69 -18.64 5.17 -4.46
C VAL A 69 -18.82 4.67 -3.03
N LEU A 70 -17.89 4.99 -2.13
CA LEU A 70 -18.00 4.61 -0.71
C LEU A 70 -19.31 5.10 -0.08
N GLU A 71 -19.73 6.33 -0.38
CA GLU A 71 -21.01 6.89 0.10
C GLU A 71 -22.25 6.12 -0.39
N LYS A 72 -22.13 5.38 -1.50
CA LYS A 72 -23.23 4.59 -2.06
C LYS A 72 -23.22 3.14 -1.58
N GLY A 73 -22.10 2.66 -1.04
CA GLY A 73 -21.84 1.26 -0.78
C GLY A 73 -20.93 0.62 -1.83
N THR A 74 -20.06 -0.29 -1.40
CA THR A 74 -19.03 -0.92 -2.23
C THR A 74 -19.45 -2.25 -2.85
N SER A 75 -20.57 -2.82 -2.39
CA SER A 75 -21.12 -4.09 -2.86
C SER A 75 -22.60 -4.14 -2.55
N PHE A 76 -23.40 -4.64 -3.50
CA PHE A 76 -24.87 -4.61 -3.40
C PHE A 76 -25.52 -5.99 -3.40
N GLY A 77 -24.81 -7.03 -3.88
CA GLY A 77 -25.36 -8.40 -3.96
C GLY A 77 -26.65 -8.52 -4.78
N ALA A 78 -26.98 -7.48 -5.55
CA ALA A 78 -28.23 -7.29 -6.28
C ALA A 78 -27.94 -6.46 -7.55
N PRO A 79 -28.77 -6.55 -8.60
CA PRO A 79 -28.65 -5.71 -9.79
C PRO A 79 -28.77 -4.22 -9.47
#